data_AF-N1V608-F1
#
_entry.id   AF-N1V608-F1
#
_cell.length_a   1.000
_cell.length_b   1.000
_cell.length_c   1.000
_cell.angle_alpha   90.00
_cell.angle_beta   90.00
_cell.angle_gamma   90.00
#
_symmetry.space_group_name_H-M   'P 1'
#
loop_
_entity.id
_entity.type
_entity.pdbx_description
1 polymer ?
#
loop_
_entity_poly.entity_id
_entity_poly.type
_entity_poly.pdbx_seq_one_letter_code
_entity_poly.pdbx_strand_id
1 'polypeptide(L)'
;MAFGAFGSGWTSADIHRELGPEAVNEVANVLENGFATNIGESVTDVAAVAVGVEISGRMVAALSIGGPRARIEPRLMDAAGLAHELLVLKGLSSLPL
;
A
#
# COMPACT_ATOMS: atom_id res chain seq x y z
N MET A 1 -12.57 2.93 -3.00
CA MET A 1 -13.14 1.56 -3.05
C MET A 1 -12.34 0.68 -2.11
N ALA A 2 -12.98 -0.02 -1.16
CA ALA A 2 -12.29 -1.05 -0.39
C ALA A 2 -12.17 -2.29 -1.29
N PHE A 3 -10.98 -2.57 -1.82
CA PHE A 3 -10.70 -3.85 -2.46
C PHE A 3 -10.80 -4.92 -1.37
N GLY A 4 -11.95 -5.60 -1.32
CA GLY A 4 -12.16 -6.75 -0.45
C GLY A 4 -11.08 -7.78 -0.71
N ALA A 5 -10.55 -8.35 0.38
CA ALA A 5 -9.53 -9.39 0.39
C ALA A 5 -9.69 -10.33 -0.80
N PHE A 6 -8.68 -10.35 -1.69
CA PHE A 6 -8.59 -11.32 -2.77
C PHE A 6 -8.83 -12.71 -2.18
N GLY A 7 -9.91 -13.36 -2.63
CA GLY A 7 -10.25 -14.70 -2.16
C GLY A 7 -9.06 -15.63 -2.37
N SER A 8 -8.87 -16.60 -1.47
CA SER A 8 -7.75 -17.54 -1.41
C SER A 8 -7.59 -18.49 -2.61
N GLY A 9 -8.11 -18.14 -3.79
CA GLY A 9 -8.11 -18.92 -5.01
C GLY A 9 -7.77 -18.14 -6.28
N TRP A 10 -7.33 -16.88 -6.19
CA TRP A 10 -6.87 -16.14 -7.37
C TRP A 10 -5.45 -16.55 -7.72
N THR A 11 -5.24 -17.00 -8.95
CA THR A 11 -3.90 -17.23 -9.49
C THR A 11 -3.31 -15.90 -9.98
N SER A 12 -1.99 -15.84 -10.20
CA SER A 12 -1.37 -14.67 -10.84
C SER A 12 -2.04 -14.35 -12.19
N ALA A 13 -2.41 -15.36 -12.96
CA ALA A 13 -3.11 -15.18 -14.24
C ALA A 13 -4.50 -14.53 -14.09
N ASP A 14 -5.23 -14.81 -13.00
CA ASP A 14 -6.50 -14.16 -12.72
C ASP A 14 -6.30 -12.69 -12.34
N ILE A 15 -5.27 -12.38 -11.55
CA ILE A 15 -4.91 -10.99 -11.19
C ILE A 15 -4.57 -10.17 -12.44
N HIS A 16 -3.75 -10.72 -13.35
CA HIS A 16 -3.40 -10.04 -14.60
C HIS A 16 -4.62 -9.81 -15.51
N ARG A 17 -5.54 -10.78 -15.59
CA ARG A 17 -6.75 -10.68 -16.42
C ARG A 17 -7.73 -9.63 -15.89
N GLU A 18 -7.99 -9.64 -14.58
CA GLU A 18 -9.06 -8.84 -13.98
C GLU A 18 -8.62 -7.40 -13.65
N LEU A 19 -7.36 -7.20 -13.21
CA LEU A 19 -6.88 -5.87 -12.83
C LEU A 19 -6.21 -5.12 -13.99
N GLY A 20 -5.89 -5.81 -15.09
CA GLY A 20 -5.23 -5.23 -16.25
C GLY A 20 -3.75 -4.89 -16.01
N PRO A 21 -3.04 -4.39 -17.04
CA PRO A 21 -1.60 -4.17 -16.98
C PRO A 21 -1.18 -3.05 -16.01
N GLU A 22 -2.03 -2.04 -15.81
CA GLU A 22 -1.70 -0.91 -14.93
C GLU A 22 -1.66 -1.30 -13.46
N ALA A 23 -2.63 -2.07 -12.99
CA ALA A 23 -2.66 -2.53 -11.60
C ALA A 23 -1.54 -3.54 -11.31
N VAL A 24 -1.12 -4.33 -12.30
CA VAL A 24 0.03 -5.24 -12.17
C VAL A 24 1.31 -4.43 -11.98
N ASN A 25 1.51 -3.38 -12.78
CA ASN A 25 2.65 -2.48 -12.63
C ASN A 25 2.61 -1.78 -11.27
N GLU A 26 1.44 -1.36 -10.81
CA GLU A 26 1.28 -0.75 -9.49
C GLU A 26 1.64 -1.73 -8.37
N VAL A 27 1.19 -2.99 -8.44
CA VAL A 27 1.59 -4.02 -7.46
C VAL A 27 3.10 -4.25 -7.48
N ALA A 28 3.74 -4.26 -8.66
CA ALA A 28 5.19 -4.38 -8.75
C ALA A 28 5.91 -3.19 -8.09
N ASN A 29 5.41 -1.96 -8.31
CA ASN A 29 5.94 -0.77 -7.66
C ASN A 29 5.79 -0.85 -6.12
N VAL A 30 4.66 -1.35 -5.62
CA VAL A 30 4.45 -1.51 -4.17
C VAL A 30 5.40 -2.56 -3.58
N LEU A 31 5.68 -3.64 -4.30
CA LEU A 31 6.65 -4.66 -3.87
C LEU A 31 8.09 -4.12 -3.87
N GLU A 32 8.44 -3.24 -4.80
CA GLU A 32 9.76 -2.61 -4.89
C GLU A 32 9.96 -1.53 -3.81
N ASN A 33 8.95 -0.67 -3.59
CA ASN A 33 9.04 0.50 -2.72
C ASN A 33 8.53 0.27 -1.29
N GLY A 34 7.83 -0.83 -1.03
CA GLY A 34 7.27 -1.17 0.30
C GLY A 34 6.03 -0.37 0.71
N PHE A 35 5.51 0.52 -0.14
CA PHE A 35 4.32 1.32 0.12
C PHE A 35 3.51 1.61 -1.15
N ALA A 36 2.24 2.00 -0.96
CA ALA A 36 1.34 2.48 -2.01
C ALA A 36 0.82 3.87 -1.66
N THR A 37 0.58 4.71 -2.67
CA THR A 37 -0.06 6.03 -2.48
C THR A 37 -1.45 6.06 -3.10
N ASN A 38 -2.34 6.86 -2.52
CA ASN A 38 -3.62 7.24 -3.13
C ASN A 38 -3.71 8.76 -3.13
N ILE A 39 -3.76 9.39 -4.31
CA ILE A 39 -3.79 10.86 -4.40
C ILE A 39 -4.99 11.31 -5.24
N GLY A 40 -6.04 11.77 -4.58
CA GLY A 40 -7.23 12.30 -5.26
C GLY A 40 -8.08 11.25 -5.99
N GLU A 41 -7.71 9.98 -5.94
CA GLU A 41 -8.36 8.90 -6.70
C GLU A 41 -9.70 8.47 -6.09
N SER A 42 -9.78 8.37 -4.76
CA SER A 42 -11.04 8.02 -4.07
C SER A 42 -11.88 9.26 -3.76
N VAL A 43 -11.21 10.32 -3.30
CA VAL A 43 -11.81 11.62 -3.00
C VAL A 43 -10.78 12.68 -3.39
N THR A 44 -11.17 13.63 -4.25
CA THR A 44 -10.24 14.55 -4.93
C THR A 44 -9.35 15.38 -4.00
N ASP A 45 -9.84 15.70 -2.81
CA ASP A 45 -9.14 16.50 -1.80
C ASP A 45 -8.48 15.66 -0.70
N VAL A 46 -8.37 14.35 -0.88
CA VAL A 46 -7.71 13.42 0.05
C VAL A 46 -6.46 12.83 -0.59
N ALA A 47 -5.42 12.67 0.21
CA ALA A 47 -4.29 11.84 -0.12
C ALA A 47 -3.96 10.89 1.03
N ALA A 48 -3.36 9.74 0.72
CA ALA A 48 -2.97 8.73 1.68
C ALA A 48 -1.74 7.95 1.21
N VAL A 49 -1.04 7.36 2.17
CA VAL A 49 -0.01 6.34 1.95
C VAL A 49 -0.35 5.12 2.78
N ALA A 50 -0.03 3.93 2.29
CA ALA A 50 -0.20 2.66 2.99
C ALA A 50 1.09 1.83 2.93
N VAL A 51 1.52 1.32 4.08
CA VAL A 51 2.69 0.43 4.22
C VAL A 51 2.22 -0.97 4.63
N GLY A 52 2.78 -2.00 4.01
CA GLY A 52 2.41 -3.39 4.28
C GLY A 52 2.76 -3.87 5.69
N VAL A 53 1.88 -4.64 6.31
CA VAL A 53 2.09 -5.31 7.59
C VAL A 53 2.24 -6.80 7.34
N GLU A 54 3.34 -7.38 7.81
CA GLU A 54 3.70 -8.77 7.61
C GLU A 54 3.70 -9.57 8.91
N ILE A 55 3.14 -10.79 8.84
CA ILE A 55 3.28 -11.81 9.89
C ILE A 55 3.83 -13.06 9.22
N SER A 56 4.99 -13.53 9.69
CA SER A 56 5.67 -14.72 9.15
C SER A 56 5.90 -14.65 7.63
N GLY A 57 6.31 -13.48 7.13
CA GLY A 57 6.60 -13.25 5.70
C GLY A 57 5.37 -13.20 4.79
N ARG A 58 4.17 -13.07 5.36
CA ARG A 58 2.92 -12.89 4.61
C ARG A 58 2.34 -11.53 4.96
N MET A 59 1.99 -10.75 3.93
CA MET A 59 1.25 -9.51 4.11
C MET A 59 -0.18 -9.84 4.60
N VAL A 60 -0.54 -9.35 5.78
CA VAL A 60 -1.83 -9.62 6.44
C VAL A 60 -2.69 -8.38 6.61
N ALA A 61 -2.08 -7.20 6.57
CA ALA A 61 -2.75 -5.91 6.70
C ALA A 61 -1.89 -4.81 6.05
N ALA A 62 -2.37 -3.57 6.12
CA ALA A 62 -1.59 -2.39 5.81
C ALA A 62 -1.89 -1.30 6.85
N LEU A 63 -0.86 -0.52 7.21
CA LEU A 63 -1.00 0.68 8.01
C LEU A 63 -1.11 1.88 7.07
N SER A 64 -2.24 2.59 7.09
CA SER A 64 -2.45 3.77 6.26
C SER A 64 -2.45 5.06 7.07
N ILE A 65 -1.85 6.09 6.49
CA ILE A 65 -1.91 7.47 6.99
C ILE A 65 -2.51 8.31 5.87
N GLY A 66 -3.65 8.94 6.15
CA GLY A 66 -4.37 9.74 5.17
C GLY A 66 -5.01 10.98 5.77
N GLY A 67 -5.33 11.93 4.90
CA GLY A 67 -6.01 13.16 5.29
C GLY A 67 -6.17 14.12 4.11
N PRO A 68 -6.60 15.36 4.38
CA PRO A 68 -6.71 16.41 3.38
C PRO A 68 -5.38 16.58 2.63
N ARG A 69 -5.47 16.48 1.30
CA ARG A 69 -4.37 16.50 0.35
C ARG A 69 -3.44 17.68 0.59
N ALA A 70 -4.01 18.88 0.78
CA ALA A 70 -3.26 20.11 1.05
C ALA A 70 -2.33 20.03 2.27
N ARG A 71 -2.58 19.11 3.21
CA ARG A 71 -1.71 18.91 4.39
C ARG A 71 -0.76 17.74 4.23
N ILE A 72 -1.24 16.64 3.66
CA ILE A 72 -0.52 15.36 3.72
C ILE A 72 0.31 15.08 2.47
N GLU A 73 -0.11 15.55 1.28
CA GLU A 73 0.62 15.29 0.02
C GLU A 73 2.09 15.72 0.08
N PRO A 74 2.45 16.91 0.60
CA PRO A 74 3.87 17.31 0.71
C PRO A 74 4.69 16.47 1.70
N ARG A 75 4.05 15.60 2.49
CA ARG A 75 4.65 14.81 3.57
C ARG A 75 4.39 13.31 3.42
N LEU A 76 3.90 12.86 2.27
CA LEU A 76 3.51 11.45 2.07
C LEU A 76 4.70 10.51 2.28
N MET A 77 5.88 10.89 1.78
CA MET A 77 7.09 10.07 1.91
C MET A 77 7.58 10.03 3.37
N ASP A 78 7.55 11.15 4.08
CA ASP A 78 7.86 11.17 5.52
C ASP A 78 6.89 10.28 6.32
N ALA A 79 5.60 10.33 5.97
CA ALA A 79 4.59 9.48 6.59
C ALA A 79 4.82 7.99 6.29
N ALA A 80 5.22 7.65 5.06
CA ALA A 80 5.59 6.28 4.68
C ALA A 80 6.77 5.77 5.51
N GLY A 81 7.84 6.59 5.59
CA GLY A 81 9.05 6.27 6.35
C GLY A 81 8.76 6.04 7.84
N LEU A 82 7.98 6.94 8.47
CA LEU A 82 7.59 6.80 9.88
C LEU A 82 6.72 5.57 10.13
N ALA A 83 5.76 5.28 9.23
CA ALA A 83 4.92 4.09 9.34
C ALA A 83 5.76 2.81 9.22
N HIS A 84 6.70 2.77 8.27
CA HIS A 84 7.60 1.65 8.10
C HIS A 84 8.55 1.45 9.28
N GLU A 85 9.19 2.52 9.78
CA GLU A 85 10.06 2.47 10.96
C GLU A 85 9.30 1.88 12.16
N LEU A 86 8.06 2.34 12.38
CA LEU A 86 7.20 1.79 13.42
C LEU A 86 6.95 0.29 13.23
N LEU A 87 6.65 -0.16 12.01
CA LEU A 87 6.38 -1.57 11.72
C LEU A 87 7.65 -2.43 11.89
N VAL A 88 8.81 -1.95 11.44
CA VAL A 88 10.11 -2.63 11.64
C VAL A 88 10.42 -2.77 13.13
N LEU A 89 10.26 -1.70 13.91
CA LEU A 89 10.46 -1.72 15.37
C LEU A 89 9.53 -2.70 16.09
N LYS A 90 8.38 -3.03 15.50
CA LYS A 90 7.43 -4.01 16.03
C LYS A 90 7.61 -5.42 15.45
N GLY A 91 8.56 -5.64 14.55
CA GLY A 91 8.76 -6.91 13.85
C GLY A 91 7.60 -7.25 12.91
N LEU A 92 6.95 -6.23 12.35
CA LEU A 92 5.74 -6.30 11.53
C LEU A 92 5.97 -5.91 10.06
N SER A 93 7.22 -5.70 9.64
CA SER A 93 7.56 -5.48 8.23
C SER A 93 9.01 -5.90 7.97
N SER A 94 9.25 -6.51 6.82
CA SER A 94 10.59 -6.81 6.28
C SER A 94 10.83 -6.22 4.89
N LEU A 95 9.82 -5.56 4.31
CA LEU A 95 9.92 -4.89 3.01
C LEU A 95 10.93 -3.73 3.05
N PRO A 96 11.64 -3.42 1.96
CA PRO A 96 12.47 -2.23 1.87
C PRO A 96 11.62 -0.95 1.87
N LEU A 97 12.23 0.18 2.19
CA LEU A 97 11.68 1.52 1.98
C LEU A 97 12.72 2.43 1.32
#